data_AF-A0A923X1C5-F1
#
_entry.id   AF-A0A923X1C5-F1
#
_cell.length_a   1.000
_cell.length_b   1.000
_cell.length_c   1.000
_cell.angle_alpha   90.00
_cell.angle_beta   90.00
_cell.angle_gamma   90.00
#
_symmetry.space_group_name_H-M   'P 1'
#
loop_
_entity.id
_entity.type
_entity.pdbx_description
1 polymer ?
#
loop_
_entity_poly.entity_id
_entity_poly.type
_entity_poly.pdbx_seq_one_letter_code
_entity_poly.pdbx_strand_id
1 'polypeptide(L)' 'MTHVTHGTEAISATQITGDLTWFVEQCDSNLLRMDAYIHDAGAANDTELAEFFRRAQNASRRGSEQGKALMLSRS' A
#
# COMPACT_ATOMS: atom_id res chain seq x y z
N MET A 1 39.48 7.47 14.17
CA MET A 1 38.28 7.85 13.41
C MET A 1 37.90 6.65 12.55
N THR A 2 37.14 5.71 13.12
CA THR A 2 36.69 4.49 12.42
C THR A 2 35.52 4.86 11.52
N HIS A 3 35.75 4.84 10.21
CA HIS A 3 34.67 4.85 9.24
C HIS A 3 33.84 3.59 9.43
N VAL A 4 32.61 3.74 9.94
CA VAL A 4 31.59 2.71 9.84
C VAL A 4 31.01 2.80 8.43
N THR A 5 31.56 2.03 7.51
CA THR A 5 30.89 1.72 6.26
C THR A 5 29.64 0.92 6.62
N HIS A 6 28.48 1.59 6.61
CA HIS A 6 27.20 0.89 6.55
C HIS A 6 27.18 0.15 5.21
N GLY A 7 27.49 -1.14 5.24
CA GLY A 7 27.32 -2.00 4.09
C GLY A 7 25.85 -2.06 3.75
N THR A 8 25.45 -1.47 2.62
CA THR A 8 24.13 -1.69 2.04
C THR A 8 24.10 -3.13 1.55
N GLU A 9 23.71 -4.07 2.39
CA GLU A 9 23.39 -5.42 1.95
C GLU A 9 22.22 -5.32 0.96
N ALA A 10 22.43 -5.83 -0.26
CA ALA A 10 21.41 -5.82 -1.29
C ALA A 10 20.23 -6.71 -0.84
N ILE A 11 19.02 -6.17 -0.89
CA ILE A 11 17.79 -6.92 -0.59
C ILE A 11 17.70 -8.10 -1.55
N SER A 12 17.60 -9.32 -1.03
CA SER A 12 17.53 -10.53 -1.85
C SER A 12 16.24 -10.57 -2.67
N ALA A 13 16.27 -11.27 -3.81
CA ALA A 13 15.08 -11.42 -4.65
C ALA A 13 13.88 -12.05 -3.90
N THR A 14 14.15 -12.98 -2.98
CA THR A 14 13.12 -13.58 -2.12
C THR A 14 12.48 -12.56 -1.19
N GLN A 15 13.29 -11.67 -0.58
CA GLN A 15 12.77 -10.58 0.25
C GLN A 15 11.91 -9.63 -0.56
N ILE A 16 12.36 -9.24 -1.77
CA ILE A 16 11.58 -8.36 -2.66
C ILE A 16 10.20 -8.95 -2.99
N THR A 17 10.11 -10.25 -3.27
CA THR A 17 8.83 -10.92 -3.55
C THR A 17 7.93 -10.97 -2.31
N GLY A 18 8.52 -11.20 -1.13
CA GLY A 18 7.79 -11.14 0.14
C GLY A 18 7.22 -9.75 0.41
N ASP A 19 8.05 -8.71 0.25
CA ASP A 19 7.66 -7.32 0.45
C ASP A 19 6.57 -6.89 -0.53
N LEU A 20 6.63 -7.35 -1.79
CA LEU A 20 5.60 -7.10 -2.78
C LEU A 20 4.26 -7.76 -2.42
N THR A 21 4.30 -9.00 -1.91
CA THR A 21 3.10 -9.71 -1.47
C THR A 21 2.45 -8.98 -0.29
N TRP A 22 3.26 -8.63 0.72
CA TRP A 22 2.81 -7.85 1.87
C TRP A 22 2.21 -6.50 1.45
N PHE A 23 2.86 -5.80 0.51
CA PHE A 23 2.36 -4.52 -0.01
C PHE A 23 0.96 -4.65 -0.65
N VAL A 24 0.74 -5.69 -1.46
CA VAL A 24 -0.56 -5.97 -2.08
C VAL A 24 -1.61 -6.24 -1.00
N GLU A 25 -1.29 -7.03 0.02
CA GLU A 25 -2.19 -7.30 1.14
C GLU A 25 -2.56 -6.02 1.91
N GLN A 26 -1.60 -5.11 2.11
CA GLN A 26 -1.89 -3.81 2.73
C GLN A 26 -2.83 -2.95 1.87
N CYS A 27 -2.63 -2.95 0.55
CA CYS A 27 -3.51 -2.25 -0.38
C CYS A 27 -4.94 -2.80 -0.33
N ASP A 28 -5.10 -4.13 -0.33
CA ASP A 28 -6.41 -4.78 -0.23
C ASP A 28 -7.08 -4.52 1.13
N SER A 29 -6.31 -4.57 2.22
CA SER A 29 -6.82 -4.26 3.56
C SER A 29 -7.27 -2.80 3.66
N ASN A 30 -6.51 -1.87 3.07
CA ASN A 30 -6.86 -0.45 3.06
C ASN A 30 -8.13 -0.18 2.25
N LEU A 31 -8.34 -0.85 1.12
CA LEU A 31 -9.57 -0.71 0.33
C LEU A 31 -10.82 -0.91 1.16
N LEU A 32 -10.84 -1.99 1.95
CA LEU A 32 -11.95 -2.35 2.83
C LEU A 32 -12.14 -1.32 3.94
N ARG A 33 -11.05 -0.82 4.54
CA ARG A 33 -11.13 0.19 5.60
C ARG A 33 -11.59 1.56 5.11
N MET A 34 -11.13 1.99 3.93
CA MET A 34 -11.48 3.31 3.41
C MET A 34 -12.99 3.46 3.19
N ASP A 35 -13.70 2.39 2.84
CA ASP A 35 -15.16 2.42 2.67
C ASP A 35 -15.87 2.83 3.97
N ALA A 36 -15.50 2.20 5.10
CA ALA A 36 -16.00 2.57 6.42
C ALA A 36 -15.64 4.02 6.79
N TYR A 37 -14.41 4.45 6.52
CA TYR A 37 -13.98 5.80 6.84
C TYR A 37 -14.67 6.88 6.00
N ILE A 38 -14.96 6.59 4.71
CA ILE A 38 -15.75 7.47 3.84
C ILE A 38 -17.16 7.59 4.39
N HIS A 39 -17.77 6.47 4.80
CA HIS A 39 -19.10 6.46 5.41
C HIS A 39 -19.14 7.32 6.68
N ASP A 40 -18.21 7.09 7.61
CA ASP A 40 -18.19 7.79 8.90
C ASP A 40 -17.91 9.29 8.75
N ALA A 41 -17.01 9.67 7.85
CA ALA A 41 -16.77 11.07 7.51
C ALA A 41 -18.02 11.73 6.89
N GLY A 42 -18.74 10.99 6.04
CA GLY A 42 -20.02 11.43 5.47
C GLY A 42 -21.10 11.65 6.55
N ALA A 43 -21.22 10.72 7.51
CA ALA A 43 -22.15 10.85 8.63
C ALA A 43 -21.82 12.05 9.54
N ALA A 44 -20.55 12.42 9.65
CA ALA A 44 -20.08 13.59 10.37
C ALA A 44 -20.19 14.92 9.57
N ASN A 45 -20.70 14.90 8.33
CA ASN A 45 -20.66 16.01 7.38
C ASN A 45 -19.25 16.56 7.08
N ASP A 46 -18.20 15.76 7.29
CA ASP A 46 -16.83 16.11 6.98
C ASP A 46 -16.49 15.72 5.53
N THR A 47 -16.84 16.62 4.60
CA THR A 47 -16.68 16.37 3.17
C THR A 47 -15.21 16.31 2.74
N GLU A 48 -14.34 17.10 3.36
CA GLU A 48 -12.91 17.12 3.02
C GLU A 48 -12.26 15.78 3.38
N LEU A 49 -12.58 15.26 4.56
CA LEU A 49 -12.08 13.97 5.03
C LEU A 49 -12.64 12.80 4.19
N ALA A 50 -13.93 12.82 3.85
CA ALA A 50 -14.52 11.81 2.97
C ALA A 50 -13.84 11.77 1.60
N GLU A 51 -13.58 12.94 1.00
CA GLU A 51 -12.85 13.06 -0.27
C GLU A 51 -11.40 12.59 -0.18
N PHE A 52 -10.73 12.87 0.96
CA PHE A 52 -9.41 12.33 1.22
C PHE A 52 -9.41 10.79 1.20
N PHE A 53 -10.34 10.14 1.92
CA PHE A 53 -10.42 8.68 1.94
C PHE A 53 -10.81 8.07 0.58
N ARG A 54 -11.64 8.74 -0.23
CA ARG A 54 -11.90 8.32 -1.62
C ARG A 54 -10.64 8.31 -2.48
N ARG A 55 -9.77 9.31 -2.35
CA ARG A 55 -8.49 9.33 -3.06
C ARG A 55 -7.56 8.21 -2.57
N ALA A 56 -7.50 7.99 -1.25
CA ALA A 56 -6.72 6.89 -0.65
C ALA A 56 -7.22 5.50 -1.09
N GLN A 57 -8.55 5.30 -1.18
CA GLN A 57 -9.16 4.07 -1.68
C GLN A 57 -8.73 3.82 -3.13
N ASN A 58 -8.83 4.84 -3.99
CA ASN A 58 -8.42 4.73 -5.38
C ASN A 58 -6.91 4.45 -5.54
N ALA A 59 -6.07 5.04 -4.70
CA ALA A 59 -4.64 4.74 -4.69
C ALA A 59 -4.34 3.30 -4.26
N SER A 60 -5.02 2.82 -3.21
CA SER A 60 -4.92 1.43 -2.74
C SER A 60 -5.34 0.44 -3.83
N ARG A 61 -6.43 0.72 -4.55
CA ARG A 61 -6.88 -0.10 -5.69
C ARG A 61 -5.80 -0.24 -6.75
N ARG A 62 -5.25 0.89 -7.21
CA ARG A 62 -4.19 0.90 -8.22
C ARG A 62 -2.93 0.16 -7.76
N GLY A 63 -2.53 0.34 -6.50
CA GLY A 63 -1.39 -0.35 -5.92
C GLY A 63 -1.57 -1.88 -5.91
N SER A 64 -2.74 -2.35 -5.49
CA SER A 64 -3.10 -3.78 -5.50
C SER A 64 -3.10 -4.36 -6.92
N GLU A 65 -3.77 -3.70 -7.87
CA GLU A 65 -3.84 -4.13 -9.28
C GLU A 65 -2.44 -4.23 -9.91
N GLN A 66 -1.61 -3.19 -9.75
CA GLN A 66 -0.25 -3.15 -10.29
C GLN A 66 0.66 -4.18 -9.62
N GLY A 67 0.57 -4.34 -8.30
CA GLY A 67 1.35 -5.32 -7.55
C GLY A 67 1.03 -6.75 -7.98
N LYS A 68 -0.26 -7.09 -8.11
CA LYS A 68 -0.71 -8.40 -8.61
C LYS A 68 -0.24 -8.67 -10.04
N ALA A 69 -0.34 -7.69 -10.93
CA ALA A 69 0.17 -7.81 -12.30
C ALA A 69 1.68 -8.06 -12.34
N LEU A 70 2.44 -7.36 -11.48
CA LEU A 70 3.88 -7.56 -11.36
C LEU A 70 4.20 -8.96 -10.84
N MET A 71 3.47 -9.47 -9.84
CA MET A 71 3.64 -10.84 -9.33
C MET A 71 3.39 -11.86 -10.45
N LEU A 72 2.31 -11.72 -11.21
CA LEU A 72 1.98 -12.61 -12.34
C LEU A 72 3.06 -12.61 -13.44
N SER A 73 3.67 -11.45 -13.72
CA SER A 73 4.75 -11.37 -14.71
C SER A 73 6.07 -12.00 -14.28
N ARG A 74 6.21 -12.33 -12.98
CA ARG A 74 7.44 -12.86 -12.36
C ARG A 74 7.30 -14.32 -11.92
N SER A 75 6.11 -14.88 -12.04
CA SER A 75 5.76 -16.28 -11.73
C SER A 75 5.83 -17.19 -12.95
#